data_AF-A0A540MVM2-F1
#
_entry.id   AF-A0A540MVM2-F1
#
_cell.length_a   1.000
_cell.length_b   1.000
_cell.length_c   1.000
_cell.angle_alpha   90.00
_cell.angle_beta   90.00
_cell.angle_gamma   90.00
#
_symmetry.space_group_name_H-M   'P 1'
#
loop_
_entity.id
_entity.type
_entity.pdbx_description
1 polymer ?
#
loop_
_entity_poly.entity_id
_entity_poly.type
_entity_poly.pdbx_seq_one_letter_code
_entity_poly.pdbx_strand_id
1 'polypeptide(L)' 'MVSLMRLVGCFLLVAVALFGGAAADTYTVGDDLEWTIPLAGSIAYSTWANTEISD' A
#
# COMPACT_ATOMS: atom_id res chain seq x y z
N MET A 1 -3.82 -41.15 12.03
CA MET A 1 -4.70 -39.96 12.13
C MET A 1 -3.98 -38.75 12.72
N VAL A 2 -3.28 -38.87 13.86
CA VAL A 2 -2.56 -37.74 14.52
C VAL A 2 -1.38 -37.17 13.72
N SER A 3 -0.62 -38.01 13.00
CA SER A 3 0.56 -37.58 12.22
C SER A 3 0.19 -36.69 11.01
N LEU A 4 -0.86 -37.05 10.26
CA LEU A 4 -1.35 -36.26 9.14
C LEU A 4 -1.87 -34.90 9.60
N MET A 5 -2.60 -34.88 10.72
CA MET A 5 -3.12 -33.64 11.31
C MET A 5 -2.00 -32.66 11.68
N ARG A 6 -0.87 -33.18 12.18
CA ARG A 6 0.33 -32.38 12.48
C ARG A 6 0.96 -31.81 11.21
N LEU A 7 1.07 -32.61 10.15
CA LEU A 7 1.64 -32.17 8.88
C LEU A 7 0.79 -31.07 8.21
N VAL A 8 -0.54 -31.25 8.21
CA VAL A 8 -1.48 -30.24 7.71
C VAL A 8 -1.40 -28.95 8.54
N GLY A 9 -1.30 -29.06 9.86
CA GLY A 9 -1.10 -27.91 10.74
C GLY A 9 0.19 -27.14 10.44
N CYS A 10 1.32 -27.84 10.32
CA CYS A 10 2.60 -27.22 9.95
C CYS A 10 2.54 -26.56 8.57
N PHE A 11 1.91 -27.22 7.61
CA PHE A 11 1.75 -26.67 6.25
C PHE A 11 0.91 -25.39 6.25
N LEU A 12 -0.19 -25.36 6.99
CA LEU A 12 -1.03 -24.17 7.13
C LEU A 12 -0.28 -23.01 7.81
N LEU A 13 0.50 -23.27 8.85
CA LEU A 13 1.31 -22.25 9.51
C LEU A 13 2.34 -21.64 8.56
N VAL A 14 3.01 -22.47 7.76
CA VAL A 14 3.99 -22.03 6.77
C VAL A 14 3.31 -21.24 5.64
N ALA A 15 2.17 -21.72 5.14
CA ALA A 15 1.40 -21.04 4.10
C ALA A 15 0.93 -19.64 4.54
N VAL A 16 0.46 -19.49 5.78
CA VAL A 16 0.07 -18.18 6.34
C VAL A 16 1.27 -17.26 6.49
N ALA A 17 2.42 -17.77 6.96
CA ALA A 17 3.64 -16.97 7.09
C ALA A 17 4.20 -16.49 5.73
N LEU A 18 3.96 -17.27 4.65
CA LEU A 18 4.35 -16.94 3.28
C LEU A 18 3.32 -16.06 2.56
N PHE A 19 2.10 -15.94 3.09
CA PHE A 19 1.06 -15.11 2.52
C PHE A 19 1.35 -13.64 2.85
N GLY A 20 2.28 -13.04 2.11
CA GLY A 20 2.58 -11.62 2.18
C GLY A 20 1.38 -10.78 1.74
N GLY A 21 1.03 -9.75 2.50
CA GLY A 21 0.02 -8.78 2.09
C GLY A 21 0.50 -7.93 0.90
N ALA A 22 -0.43 -7.29 0.21
CA ALA A 22 -0.08 -6.27 -0.77
C ALA A 22 0.53 -5.06 -0.04
N ALA A 23 1.69 -4.59 -0.51
CA ALA A 23 2.21 -3.30 -0.12
C ALA A 23 1.43 -2.23 -0.90
N ALA A 24 1.01 -1.17 -0.21
CA ALA A 24 0.36 -0.02 -0.81
C ALA A 24 1.14 1.22 -0.41
N ASP A 25 1.44 2.07 -1.39
CA ASP A 25 2.10 3.35 -1.16
C ASP A 25 1.10 4.34 -0.55
N THR A 26 1.61 5.16 0.37
CA THR A 26 0.84 6.22 1.01
C THR A 26 1.42 7.55 0.58
N TYR A 27 0.61 8.34 -0.12
CA TYR A 27 0.97 9.65 -0.61
C TYR A 27 0.33 10.74 0.25
N THR A 28 1.10 11.78 0.57
CA THR A 28 0.58 12.97 1.26
C THR A 28 0.17 13.99 0.20
N VAL A 29 -1.12 14.32 0.13
CA VAL A 29 -1.64 15.19 -0.92
C VAL A 29 -1.03 16.59 -0.82
N GLY A 30 -0.36 17.01 -1.88
CA GLY A 30 0.24 18.34 -2.00
C GLY A 30 1.59 18.50 -1.31
N ASP A 31 2.13 17.46 -0.66
CA ASP A 31 3.38 17.53 0.10
C ASP A 31 3.42 18.76 1.03
N ASP A 32 4.39 19.67 0.85
CA ASP A 32 4.52 20.92 1.61
C ASP A 32 3.37 21.93 1.36
N LEU A 33 2.60 21.77 0.29
CA LEU A 33 1.41 22.58 -0.01
C LEU A 33 0.20 22.14 0.84
N GLU A 34 0.20 20.90 1.34
CA GLU A 34 -0.90 20.27 2.07
C GLU A 34 -2.25 20.31 1.31
N TRP A 35 -3.36 20.08 2.02
CA TRP A 35 -4.72 20.19 1.50
C TRP A 35 -5.31 21.57 1.76
N THR A 36 -5.15 22.47 0.79
CA THR A 36 -5.60 23.87 0.84
C THR A 36 -6.23 24.33 -0.47
N ILE A 37 -6.65 25.60 -0.54
CA ILE A 37 -7.06 26.25 -1.79
C ILE A 37 -5.82 26.91 -2.41
N PRO A 38 -5.23 26.31 -3.47
CA PRO A 38 -4.00 26.84 -4.08
C PRO A 38 -4.26 28.14 -4.85
N LEU A 39 -3.32 29.08 -4.76
CA LEU A 39 -3.32 30.33 -5.55
C LEU A 39 -3.24 30.06 -7.06
N ALA A 40 -2.58 28.96 -7.45
CA ALA A 40 -2.47 28.51 -8.83
C ALA A 40 -3.72 27.73 -9.32
N GLY A 41 -4.78 27.65 -8.51
CA GLY A 41 -5.98 26.90 -8.82
C GLY A 41 -5.72 25.40 -8.97
N SER A 42 -6.56 24.73 -9.78
CA SER A 42 -6.54 23.26 -9.94
C SER A 42 -5.22 22.70 -10.47
N ILE A 43 -4.36 23.54 -11.06
CA ILE A 43 -3.08 23.09 -11.62
C ILE A 43 -2.17 22.50 -10.55
N ALA A 44 -2.14 23.07 -9.34
CA ALA A 44 -1.25 22.61 -8.26
C ALA A 44 -1.40 21.11 -7.97
N TYR A 45 -2.64 20.63 -7.78
CA TYR A 45 -2.89 19.21 -7.50
C TYR A 45 -2.74 18.32 -8.73
N SER A 46 -3.03 18.84 -9.93
CA SER A 46 -2.80 18.06 -11.16
C SER A 46 -1.30 17.85 -11.42
N THR A 47 -0.46 18.84 -11.12
CA THR A 47 0.99 18.71 -11.24
C THR A 47 1.53 17.74 -10.19
N TRP A 48 1.14 17.89 -8.92
CA TRP A 48 1.51 16.96 -7.85
C TRP A 48 1.14 15.51 -8.21
N ALA A 49 -0.09 15.27 -8.64
CA ALA A 49 -0.54 13.92 -9.00
C ALA A 49 0.25 13.34 -10.19
N ASN A 50 0.65 14.18 -11.17
CA ASN A 50 1.48 13.71 -12.27
C ASN A 50 2.90 13.35 -11.82
N THR A 51 3.45 14.02 -10.80
CA THR A 51 4.76 13.68 -10.23
C THR A 51 4.67 12.36 -9.46
N GLU A 52 3.77 12.23 -8.50
CA GLU A 52 3.70 11.06 -7.61
C GLU A 52 3.21 9.77 -8.29
N ILE A 53 2.37 9.86 -9.34
CA ILE A 53 1.85 8.68 -10.05
C ILE A 53 2.85 8.17 -11.11
N SER A 54 3.84 8.98 -11.49
CA SER A 54 4.81 8.60 -12.53
C SER A 54 6.04 7.85 -11.99
N ASP A 55 6.21 7.78 -10.67
CA ASP A 55 7.23 6.98 -9.97
C ASP A 55 6.70 5.58 -9.59
#